data_AF-U6L3I0-F1
#
_entry.id   AF-U6L3I0-F1
#
_cell.length_a   1.000
_cell.length_b   1.000
_cell.length_c   1.000
_cell.angle_alpha   90.00
_cell.angle_beta   90.00
_cell.angle_gamma   90.00
#
_symmetry.space_group_name_H-M   'P 1'
#
loop_
_entity.id
_entity.type
_entity.pdbx_description
1 polymer ?
#
loop_
_entity_poly.entity_id
_entity_poly.type
_entity_poly.pdbx_seq_one_letter_code
_entity_poly.pdbx_strand_id
1 'polypeptide(L)'
;TQSEETWPGFNELPLVKSRALPRLPNCPPSWREVFPPPSKHLTMGNGGVLSDLGLDLLQQLLRPDPEQRLSAAAALQHNYFKESPKPQPTELMPSYPDTNNQGKLLLLLLLLCTEEAEEGRQCGPE
;
A
#
# COMPACT_ATOMS: atom_id res chain seq x y z
N THR A 1 -17.88 6.89 9.36
CA THR A 1 -18.54 5.70 8.75
C THR A 1 -18.82 6.02 7.30
N GLN A 2 -19.00 5.05 6.41
CA GLN A 2 -19.40 5.32 5.02
C GLN A 2 -20.89 5.72 5.01
N SER A 3 -21.15 6.96 5.41
CA SER A 3 -22.45 7.62 5.36
C SER A 3 -22.47 8.62 4.21
N GLU A 4 -23.67 9.00 3.74
CA GLU A 4 -23.86 10.09 2.77
C GLU A 4 -23.18 11.41 3.21
N GLU A 5 -23.01 11.61 4.52
CA GLU A 5 -22.29 12.75 5.07
C GLU A 5 -20.77 12.72 4.81
N THR A 6 -20.15 11.53 4.83
CA THR A 6 -18.70 11.38 4.62
C THR A 6 -18.35 11.11 3.16
N TRP A 7 -19.27 10.51 2.41
CA TRP A 7 -19.12 10.24 0.97
C TRP A 7 -20.48 10.34 0.29
N PRO A 8 -20.83 11.50 -0.30
CA PRO A 8 -22.10 11.68 -0.99
C PRO A 8 -22.16 10.78 -2.22
N GLY A 9 -23.28 10.10 -2.43
CA GLY A 9 -23.44 9.16 -3.54
C GLY A 9 -22.82 7.78 -3.29
N PHE A 10 -22.37 7.47 -2.08
CA PHE A 10 -21.85 6.14 -1.72
C PHE A 10 -22.87 5.03 -2.03
N ASN A 11 -24.15 5.27 -1.74
CA ASN A 11 -25.22 4.29 -2.01
C ASN A 11 -25.53 4.16 -3.51
N GLU A 12 -25.07 5.11 -4.33
CA GLU A 12 -25.34 5.11 -5.76
C GLU A 12 -24.38 4.24 -6.56
N LEU A 13 -23.23 3.88 -5.96
CA LEU A 13 -22.17 3.13 -6.60
C LEU A 13 -22.64 1.73 -7.05
N PRO A 14 -22.27 1.28 -8.26
CA PRO A 14 -22.76 0.03 -8.83
C PRO A 14 -22.36 -1.20 -8.01
N LEU A 15 -21.17 -1.16 -7.39
CA LEU A 15 -20.67 -2.24 -6.52
C LEU A 15 -21.40 -2.30 -5.17
N VAL A 16 -21.79 -1.15 -4.62
CA VAL A 16 -22.54 -1.06 -3.36
C VAL A 16 -23.99 -1.52 -3.55
N LYS A 17 -24.58 -1.24 -4.72
CA LYS A 17 -25.92 -1.73 -5.12
C LYS A 17 -25.95 -3.23 -5.43
N SER A 18 -24.93 -3.73 -6.13
CA SER A 18 -24.91 -5.13 -6.62
C SER A 18 -24.38 -6.13 -5.60
N ARG A 19 -23.58 -5.70 -4.62
CA ARG A 19 -23.06 -6.56 -3.55
C ARG A 19 -23.37 -5.95 -2.19
N ALA A 20 -23.96 -6.75 -1.31
CA ALA A 20 -24.04 -6.42 0.10
C ALA A 20 -22.62 -6.44 0.69
N LEU A 21 -21.96 -5.28 0.69
CA LEU A 21 -20.73 -5.13 1.46
C LEU A 21 -21.06 -5.37 2.93
N PRO A 22 -20.29 -6.22 3.65
CA PRO A 22 -20.48 -6.36 5.08
C PRO A 22 -20.34 -4.97 5.69
N ARG A 23 -21.42 -4.46 6.32
CA ARG A 23 -21.34 -3.21 7.05
C ARG A 23 -20.34 -3.42 8.17
N LEU A 24 -19.20 -2.74 8.07
CA LEU A 24 -18.28 -2.66 9.19
C LEU A 24 -19.04 -2.08 10.37
N PRO A 25 -18.93 -2.66 11.58
CA PRO A 25 -19.53 -2.09 12.78
C PRO A 25 -19.11 -0.62 12.89
N ASN A 26 -19.99 0.23 13.42
CA ASN A 26 -19.88 1.69 13.49
C ASN A 26 -18.69 2.24 14.32
N CYS A 27 -17.68 1.43 14.58
CA CYS A 27 -16.49 1.77 15.33
C CYS A 27 -15.34 1.95 14.32
N PRO A 28 -15.11 3.15 13.76
CA PRO A 28 -13.78 3.40 13.21
C PRO A 28 -12.78 3.20 14.37
N PRO A 29 -11.66 2.49 14.18
CA PRO A 29 -10.61 2.55 15.19
C PRO A 29 -10.29 4.04 15.37
N SER A 30 -10.35 4.53 16.60
CA SER A 30 -9.99 5.92 16.84
C SER A 30 -8.56 6.07 16.34
N TRP A 31 -8.29 7.06 15.50
CA TRP A 31 -6.93 7.29 15.00
C TRP A 31 -5.89 7.33 16.13
N ARG A 32 -6.32 7.75 17.34
CA ARG A 32 -5.51 7.76 18.55
C ARG A 32 -5.37 6.42 19.26
N GLU A 33 -6.25 5.46 19.02
CA GLU A 33 -6.07 4.07 19.45
C GLU A 33 -5.00 3.37 18.61
N VAL A 34 -4.95 3.65 17.30
CA VAL A 34 -3.93 3.08 16.39
C VAL A 34 -2.61 3.83 16.49
N PHE A 35 -2.68 5.17 16.56
CA PHE A 35 -1.54 6.08 16.66
C PHE A 35 -1.67 6.91 17.95
N PRO A 36 -1.26 6.34 19.11
CA PRO A 36 -1.29 7.08 20.37
C PRO A 36 -0.43 8.36 20.27
N PRO A 37 -0.81 9.44 20.98
CA PRO A 37 0.00 10.66 21.01
C PRO A 37 1.43 10.35 21.45
N PRO A 38 2.42 11.10 20.95
CA PRO A 38 3.81 10.98 21.38
C PRO A 38 3.96 11.43 22.84
N SER A 39 3.53 10.59 23.79
CA SER A 39 3.88 10.76 25.20
C SER A 39 5.35 10.42 25.39
N LYS A 40 5.97 11.18 26.29
CA LYS A 40 7.44 11.31 26.49
C LYS A 40 8.12 10.03 26.99
N HIS A 41 7.38 8.93 27.10
CA HIS A 41 7.85 7.65 27.59
C HIS A 41 6.86 6.59 27.07
N LEU A 42 7.39 5.53 26.46
CA LEU A 42 6.68 4.31 26.02
C LEU A 42 5.91 4.47 24.70
N THR A 43 5.99 3.63 23.66
CA THR A 43 6.62 2.32 23.39
C THR A 43 6.38 2.13 21.87
N MET A 44 7.36 1.81 21.02
CA MET A 44 7.71 0.45 20.58
C MET A 44 6.58 -0.61 20.66
N GLY A 45 5.34 -0.22 20.34
CA GLY A 45 4.29 -1.12 19.90
C GLY A 45 4.31 -1.28 18.38
N ASN A 46 3.56 -2.24 17.88
CA ASN A 46 3.30 -2.47 16.45
C ASN A 46 2.59 -1.30 15.74
N GLY A 47 1.95 -0.39 16.49
CA GLY A 47 1.53 0.93 16.02
C GLY A 47 2.64 1.95 16.29
N GLY A 48 3.36 2.36 15.25
CA GLY A 48 4.42 3.36 15.36
C GLY A 48 3.92 4.69 15.95
N VAL A 49 4.83 5.44 16.58
CA VAL A 49 4.54 6.79 17.08
C VAL A 49 4.43 7.73 15.88
N LEU A 50 3.29 8.41 15.74
CA LEU A 50 3.04 9.36 14.65
C LEU A 50 2.78 10.76 15.22
N SER A 51 3.39 11.78 14.60
CA SER A 51 3.12 13.18 14.95
C SER A 51 1.69 13.57 14.55
N ASP A 52 1.18 14.65 15.14
CA ASP A 52 -0.15 15.17 14.77
C ASP A 52 -0.23 15.57 13.29
N LEU A 53 0.86 16.09 12.72
CA LEU A 53 0.96 16.41 11.29
C LEU A 53 0.96 15.15 10.43
N GLY A 54 1.60 14.07 10.88
CA GLY A 54 1.57 12.79 10.18
C GLY A 54 0.17 12.19 10.18
N LEU A 55 -0.54 12.32 11.30
CA LEU A 55 -1.89 11.84 11.41
C LEU A 55 -2.86 12.63 10.52
N ASP A 56 -2.73 13.96 10.46
CA ASP A 56 -3.52 14.80 9.57
C ASP A 56 -3.30 14.41 8.09
N LEU A 57 -2.04 14.20 7.68
CA LEU A 57 -1.73 13.73 6.33
C LEU A 57 -2.41 12.38 6.02
N LEU A 58 -2.35 11.42 6.95
CA LEU A 58 -2.99 10.11 6.78
C LEU A 58 -4.51 10.23 6.67
N GLN A 59 -5.14 11.09 7.46
CA GLN A 59 -6.59 11.32 7.40
C GLN A 59 -7.02 11.87 6.02
N GLN A 60 -6.19 12.72 5.42
CA GLN A 60 -6.46 13.28 4.09
C GLN A 60 -6.20 12.27 2.96
N LEU A 61 -5.18 11.41 3.10
CA LEU A 61 -4.85 10.35 2.14
C LEU A 61 -5.87 9.19 2.16
N LEU A 62 -6.35 8.83 3.35
CA LEU A 62 -7.28 7.71 3.56
C LEU A 62 -8.74 8.15 3.60
N ARG A 63 -9.07 9.29 2.97
CA ARG A 63 -10.45 9.75 2.86
C ARG A 63 -11.27 8.76 2.01
N PRO A 64 -12.48 8.36 2.47
CA PRO A 64 -13.32 7.39 1.76
C PRO A 64 -13.70 7.86 0.36
N ASP A 65 -14.09 9.12 0.24
CA ASP A 65 -14.43 9.75 -1.04
C ASP A 65 -13.16 10.07 -1.84
N PRO A 66 -12.99 9.53 -3.06
CA PRO A 66 -11.84 9.81 -3.91
C PRO A 66 -11.77 11.28 -4.35
N GLU A 67 -12.89 11.99 -4.50
CA GLU A 67 -12.90 13.39 -4.94
C GLU A 67 -12.36 14.33 -3.86
N GLN A 68 -12.56 13.96 -2.60
CA GLN A 68 -12.08 14.71 -1.43
C GLN A 68 -10.68 14.25 -0.96
N ARG A 69 -10.13 13.22 -1.60
CA ARG A 69 -8.83 12.63 -1.24
C ARG A 69 -7.70 13.54 -1.71
N LEU A 70 -6.68 13.68 -0.87
CA LEU A 70 -5.51 14.50 -1.19
C LEU A 70 -4.76 13.95 -2.41
N SER A 71 -4.46 14.83 -3.38
CA SER A 71 -3.65 14.48 -4.55
C SER A 71 -2.19 14.27 -4.19
N ALA A 72 -1.44 13.50 -4.97
CA ALA A 72 -0.02 13.25 -4.71
C ALA A 72 0.81 14.54 -4.69
N ALA A 73 0.52 15.48 -5.60
CA ALA A 73 1.21 16.77 -5.65
C ALA A 73 0.95 17.61 -4.39
N ALA A 74 -0.29 17.63 -3.89
CA ALA A 74 -0.64 18.34 -2.65
C ALA A 74 -0.06 17.64 -1.42
N ALA A 75 -0.03 16.30 -1.40
CA ALA A 75 0.57 15.52 -0.33
C ALA A 75 2.07 15.84 -0.16
N LEU A 76 2.83 15.94 -1.25
CA LEU A 76 4.26 16.29 -1.20
C LEU A 76 4.53 17.68 -0.59
N GLN A 77 3.56 18.59 -0.64
CA GLN A 77 3.67 19.94 -0.07
C GLN A 77 3.25 20.00 1.41
N HIS A 78 2.77 18.90 1.98
CA HIS A 78 2.27 18.84 3.35
C HIS A 78 3.39 19.13 4.38
N ASN A 79 3.03 19.79 5.49
CA ASN A 79 4.00 20.18 6.53
C ASN A 79 4.66 19.00 7.23
N TYR A 80 4.05 17.82 7.17
CA TYR A 80 4.65 16.58 7.68
C TYR A 80 6.04 16.31 7.08
N PHE A 81 6.24 16.55 5.79
CA PHE A 81 7.55 16.33 5.15
C PHE A 81 8.60 17.40 5.49
N LYS A 82 8.20 18.48 6.17
CA LYS A 82 9.10 19.52 6.70
C LYS A 82 9.47 19.27 8.16
N GLU A 83 8.72 18.42 8.85
CA GLU A 83 9.00 18.01 10.23
C GLU A 83 10.27 17.14 10.29
N SER A 84 10.92 17.10 11.45
CA SER A 84 12.02 16.18 11.71
C SER A 84 11.46 14.80 12.12
N PRO A 85 12.03 13.68 11.62
CA PRO A 85 13.15 13.58 10.69
C PRO A 85 12.73 13.85 9.23
N LYS A 86 13.62 14.51 8.48
CA LYS A 86 13.40 14.76 7.05
C LYS A 86 13.49 13.45 6.24
N PRO A 87 12.83 13.39 5.08
CA PRO A 87 13.00 12.29 4.14
C PRO A 87 14.47 12.06 3.80
N GLN A 88 14.88 10.80 3.77
CA GLN A 88 16.21 10.40 3.35
C GLN A 88 16.37 10.65 1.83
N PRO A 89 17.46 11.28 1.38
CA PRO A 89 17.71 11.46 -0.04
C PRO A 89 17.87 10.08 -0.71
N THR A 90 17.41 9.97 -1.95
CA THR A 90 17.40 8.71 -2.73
C THR A 90 18.79 8.08 -2.81
N GLU A 91 19.85 8.89 -2.87
CA GLU A 91 21.25 8.44 -2.93
C GLU A 91 21.70 7.66 -1.69
N LEU A 92 21.05 7.90 -0.54
CA LEU A 92 21.37 7.20 0.70
C LEU A 92 20.44 6.01 0.94
N MET A 93 19.39 5.83 0.14
CA MET A 93 18.47 4.72 0.33
C MET A 93 19.17 3.39 0.01
N PRO A 94 18.95 2.34 0.80
CA PRO A 94 19.47 1.02 0.47
C PRO A 94 18.84 0.52 -0.85
N SER A 95 19.66 -0.07 -1.71
CA SER A 95 19.17 -0.76 -2.91
C SER A 95 18.61 -2.11 -2.50
N TYR A 96 17.33 -2.36 -2.80
CA TYR A 96 16.71 -3.66 -2.62
C TYR A 96 16.63 -4.37 -3.98
N PRO A 97 16.96 -5.67 -4.06
CA PRO A 97 16.78 -6.41 -5.30
C PRO A 97 15.29 -6.52 -5.64
N ASP A 98 14.95 -6.38 -6.92
CA ASP A 98 13.58 -6.60 -7.40
C ASP A 98 13.17 -8.06 -7.18
N THR A 99 12.17 -8.29 -6.32
CA THR A 99 11.57 -9.61 -6.08
C THR A 99 10.37 -9.89 -6.98
N ASN A 100 9.85 -8.86 -7.66
CA ASN A 100 8.60 -8.91 -8.41
C ASN A 100 8.67 -9.76 -9.71
N ASN A 101 9.87 -10.06 -10.20
CA ASN A 101 10.11 -10.82 -11.44
C ASN A 101 10.81 -12.17 -11.22
N GLN A 102 11.17 -12.53 -9.98
CA GLN A 102 12.01 -13.72 -9.71
C GLN A 102 11.33 -15.05 -10.04
N GLY A 103 10.00 -15.07 -10.23
CA GLY A 103 9.26 -16.25 -10.72
C GLY A 103 9.04 -16.29 -12.24
N LYS A 104 9.28 -15.19 -12.97
CA LYS A 104 8.95 -15.12 -14.42
C LYS A 104 10.11 -15.57 -15.32
N LEU A 105 11.34 -15.30 -14.90
CA LEU A 105 12.54 -15.69 -15.66
C LEU A 105 12.94 -17.15 -15.43
N LEU A 106 12.66 -17.71 -14.25
CA LEU A 106 12.92 -19.12 -13.95
C LEU A 106 12.06 -20.06 -14.81
N LEU A 107 10.80 -19.71 -15.08
CA LEU A 107 9.94 -20.53 -15.94
C LEU A 107 10.40 -20.50 -17.42
N LEU A 108 10.90 -19.35 -17.89
CA LEU A 108 11.45 -19.21 -19.24
C LEU A 108 12.77 -19.97 -19.41
N LEU A 109 13.67 -19.92 -18.42
CA LEU A 109 14.91 -20.72 -18.45
C LEU A 109 14.64 -22.22 -18.33
N LEU A 110 13.66 -22.65 -17.53
CA LEU A 110 13.29 -24.06 -17.45
C LEU A 110 12.60 -24.55 -18.74
N LEU A 111 11.76 -23.74 -19.38
CA LEU A 111 11.13 -24.08 -20.66
C LEU A 111 12.15 -24.15 -21.82
N LEU A 112 13.08 -23.19 -21.89
CA LEU A 112 14.15 -23.22 -22.90
C LEU A 112 15.11 -24.40 -22.68
N CYS A 113 15.38 -24.78 -21.42
CA CYS A 113 16.18 -25.98 -21.12
C CYS A 113 15.44 -27.30 -21.41
N THR A 114 14.10 -27.33 -21.44
CA THR A 114 13.35 -28.55 -21.75
C THR A 114 13.18 -28.81 -23.24
N GLU A 115 13.19 -27.77 -24.08
CA GLU A 115 13.04 -27.91 -25.54
C GLU A 115 14.33 -28.44 -26.19
N GLU A 116 15.49 -28.01 -25.70
CA GLU A 116 16.81 -28.51 -26.15
C GLU A 116 17.11 -29.97 -25.72
N ALA A 117 16.32 -30.54 -24.79
CA ALA A 117 16.51 -31.92 -24.31
C ALA A 117 15.71 -32.96 -25.11
N GLU A 118 14.70 -32.55 -25.89
CA GLU A 118 13.91 -33.46 -26.75
C GLU A 118 14.48 -33.56 -28.17
N GLU A 119 15.16 -32.53 -28.68
CA GLU A 119 15.79 -32.55 -30.03
C GLU A 119 17.09 -33.39 -30.09
N GLY A 120 17.54 -33.96 -28.97
CA GLY A 120 18.72 -34.83 -28.90
C GLY A 120 18.44 -36.33 -29.11
N ARG A 121 17.19 -36.74 -29.35
CA ARG A 121 16.80 -38.16 -29.44
C ARG A 121 16.32 -38.55 -30.84
N GLN A 122 17.14 -38.29 -31.87
CA GLN A 122 16.89 -38.83 -33.21
C GLN A 122 18.12 -39.61 -33.74
N CYS A 123 17.93 -40.93 -33.83
CA CYS A 123 18.63 -41.93 -34.65
C CYS A 123 20.06 -42.40 -34.26
N GLY A 124 20.15 -43.69 -33.86
CA GLY A 124 21.28 -44.57 -34.28
C GLY A 124 21.22 -44.84 -35.80
N PRO A 125 22.14 -45.58 -36.45
CA PRO A 125 22.89 -46.79 -36.04
C PRO A 125 24.43 -46.60 -36.22
N GLU A 126 25.37 -47.53 -35.99
CA GLU A 126 25.54 -48.97 -36.24
C GLU A 126 26.42 -49.64 -35.17
#